data_AF-A0A2A3XAQ7-F1
#
_entry.id   AF-A0A2A3XAQ7-F1
#
_cell.length_a   1.000
_cell.length_b   1.000
_cell.length_c   1.000
_cell.angle_alpha   90.00
_cell.angle_beta   90.00
_cell.angle_gamma   90.00
#
_symmetry.space_group_name_H-M   'P 1'
#
loop_
_entity.id
_entity.type
_entity.pdbx_description
1 polymer ?
#
loop_
_entity_poly.entity_id
_entity_poly.type
_entity_poly.pdbx_seq_one_letter_code
_entity_poly.pdbx_strand_id
1 'polypeptide(L)'
;MSEATTLPEQDGYTHLGDFLSTLSSSVEPQNVEIPAQKYREFSEPFLKVRPDYMLAEGVGVHASYNLRGHVTVSGNTLNVSAMGRTAASSVGSVNWFVSAKILDGVLDIANQNLDREGVSAWPNDDFTPIGHASFTLPMSPRCLTLQLVGGYFFSNGPGNLASGTTDITFEIEVEPR
;
A
#
# COMPACT_ATOMS: atom_id res chain seq x y z
N MET A 1 58.13 54.36 16.22
CA MET A 1 58.25 53.00 16.78
C MET A 1 57.25 52.87 17.90
N SER A 2 56.34 51.91 17.74
CA SER A 2 55.58 51.12 18.72
C SER A 2 54.63 51.79 19.72
N GLU A 3 53.35 51.44 19.55
CA GLU A 3 52.23 51.49 20.49
C GLU A 3 52.46 50.67 21.77
N ALA A 4 51.72 51.01 22.83
CA ALA A 4 50.99 50.01 23.64
C ALA A 4 49.83 50.70 24.40
N THR A 5 48.63 50.52 23.86
CA THR A 5 47.35 50.78 24.53
C THR A 5 47.10 49.66 25.55
N THR A 6 46.82 50.02 26.79
CA THR A 6 46.34 49.09 27.83
C THR A 6 44.85 49.34 28.09
N LEU A 7 44.06 48.29 27.86
CA LEU A 7 42.62 48.17 28.12
C LEU A 7 42.27 48.45 29.59
N PRO A 8 41.08 48.97 29.90
CA PRO A 8 40.34 48.51 31.05
C PRO A 8 39.38 47.38 30.64
N GLU A 9 39.42 46.31 31.44
CA GLU A 9 38.37 45.28 31.53
C GLU A 9 36.99 45.92 31.60
N GLN A 10 36.06 45.43 30.80
CA GLN A 10 34.64 45.69 30.99
C GLN A 10 33.93 44.35 31.15
N ASP A 11 33.48 44.15 32.39
CA ASP A 11 32.79 42.99 32.89
C ASP A 11 31.66 42.53 31.96
N GLY A 12 31.67 41.22 31.70
CA GLY A 12 30.67 40.55 30.90
C GLY A 12 29.36 40.41 31.64
N TYR A 13 28.35 41.16 31.17
CA TYR A 13 26.96 40.72 31.15
C TYR A 13 26.29 41.30 29.90
N THR A 14 26.17 40.49 28.85
CA THR A 14 25.34 40.81 27.68
C THR A 14 23.88 40.79 28.15
N HIS A 15 23.19 41.93 28.10
CA HIS A 15 21.77 42.00 28.42
C HIS A 15 20.98 41.14 27.43
N LEU A 16 20.01 40.35 27.93
CA LEU A 16 19.08 39.55 27.11
C LEU A 16 18.34 40.38 26.03
N GLY A 17 18.31 41.71 26.14
CA GLY A 17 17.77 42.62 25.12
C GLY A 17 18.61 42.72 23.85
N ASP A 18 19.94 42.53 23.93
CA ASP A 18 20.83 42.61 22.76
C ASP A 18 20.75 41.33 21.91
N PHE A 19 20.39 40.20 22.51
CA PHE A 19 20.17 38.93 21.81
C PHE A 19 18.91 38.97 20.92
N LEU A 20 17.85 39.64 21.38
CA LEU A 20 16.60 39.74 20.62
C LEU A 20 16.69 40.77 19.47
N SER A 21 17.64 41.69 19.54
CA SER A 21 17.84 42.73 18.52
C SER A 21 18.57 42.22 17.26
N THR A 22 19.28 41.10 17.35
CA THR A 22 20.02 40.48 16.23
C THR A 22 19.30 39.30 15.58
N LEU A 23 18.21 38.82 16.17
CA LEU A 23 17.35 37.77 15.59
C LEU A 23 16.34 38.31 14.56
N SER A 24 16.39 39.60 14.22
CA SER A 24 15.71 40.14 13.05
C SER A 24 16.53 39.91 11.78
N SER A 25 16.97 38.68 11.53
CA SER A 25 17.20 38.30 10.13
C SER A 25 15.82 38.13 9.51
N SER A 26 15.38 39.18 8.83
CA SER A 26 14.33 39.13 7.81
C SER A 26 14.81 38.18 6.71
N VAL A 27 14.77 36.88 6.98
CA VAL A 27 14.79 35.85 5.94
C VAL A 27 13.40 35.95 5.33
N GLU A 28 13.29 36.68 4.22
CA GLU A 28 12.14 36.52 3.34
C GLU A 28 11.96 35.01 3.12
N PRO A 29 10.77 34.44 3.34
CA PRO A 29 10.55 33.05 3.04
C PRO A 29 10.84 32.88 1.56
N GLN A 30 12.01 32.30 1.24
CA GLN A 30 12.31 31.90 -0.13
C GLN A 30 11.15 31.01 -0.53
N ASN A 31 10.46 31.41 -1.60
CA ASN A 31 9.34 30.66 -2.15
C ASN A 31 9.93 29.34 -2.67
N VAL A 32 10.00 28.34 -1.79
CA VAL A 32 10.42 26.99 -2.15
C VAL A 32 9.28 26.46 -3.01
N GLU A 33 9.44 26.54 -4.32
CA GLU A 33 8.57 25.86 -5.26
C GLU A 33 8.72 24.35 -5.01
N ILE A 34 7.80 23.79 -4.22
CA ILE A 34 7.70 22.35 -4.07
C ILE A 34 7.24 21.85 -5.45
N PRO A 35 8.04 21.02 -6.15
CA PRO A 35 7.64 20.51 -7.44
C PRO A 35 6.32 19.76 -7.25
N ALA A 36 5.35 20.05 -8.13
CA ALA A 36 4.09 19.32 -8.12
C ALA A 36 4.39 17.82 -8.18
N GLN A 37 3.74 17.02 -7.35
CA GLN A 37 3.94 15.57 -7.35
C GLN A 37 2.83 14.89 -8.17
N LYS A 38 3.09 13.68 -8.62
CA LYS A 38 2.11 12.75 -9.19
C LYS A 38 2.38 11.34 -8.68
N TYR A 39 1.39 10.46 -8.72
CA TYR A 39 1.62 9.04 -8.47
C TYR A 39 2.47 8.46 -9.60
N ARG A 40 3.43 7.61 -9.23
CA ARG A 40 4.19 6.83 -10.20
C ARG A 40 3.26 5.81 -10.83
N GLU A 41 3.14 5.87 -12.15
CA GLU A 41 2.35 4.89 -12.90
C GLU A 41 3.09 3.57 -13.01
N PHE A 42 2.37 2.47 -12.79
CA PHE A 42 2.92 1.13 -12.96
C PHE A 42 1.83 0.13 -13.30
N SER A 43 2.27 -1.02 -13.79
CA SER A 43 1.44 -2.13 -14.24
C SER A 43 2.17 -3.42 -13.90
N GLU A 44 1.88 -4.00 -12.74
CA GLU A 44 2.64 -5.14 -12.21
C GLU A 44 1.74 -6.37 -11.99
N PRO A 45 2.12 -7.54 -12.55
CA PRO A 45 1.48 -8.79 -12.23
C PRO A 45 1.98 -9.31 -10.87
N PHE A 46 1.16 -10.11 -10.20
CA PHE A 46 1.58 -10.85 -9.02
C PHE A 46 1.15 -12.30 -9.06
N LEU A 47 1.92 -13.15 -8.38
CA LEU A 47 1.62 -14.54 -8.10
C LEU A 47 2.08 -14.86 -6.69
N LYS A 48 1.14 -15.29 -5.85
CA LYS A 48 1.37 -15.67 -4.46
C LYS A 48 0.87 -17.09 -4.24
N VAL A 49 1.78 -17.96 -3.84
CA VAL A 49 1.47 -19.32 -3.42
C VAL A 49 1.32 -19.33 -1.90
N ARG A 50 0.22 -19.90 -1.41
CA ARG A 50 0.04 -20.20 0.02
C ARG A 50 -0.07 -21.71 0.22
N PRO A 51 0.97 -22.33 0.81
CA PRO A 51 0.84 -23.68 1.37
C PRO A 51 -0.20 -23.65 2.49
N ASP A 52 -1.12 -24.61 2.47
CA ASP A 52 -2.16 -24.73 3.49
C ASP A 52 -2.56 -26.19 3.70
N TYR A 53 -3.22 -26.46 4.83
CA TYR A 53 -3.74 -27.77 5.18
C TYR A 53 -5.11 -27.67 5.82
N MET A 54 -6.06 -28.46 5.33
CA MET A 54 -7.45 -28.44 5.82
C MET A 54 -7.90 -29.84 6.26
N LEU A 55 -8.50 -29.91 7.44
CA LEU A 55 -9.07 -31.13 8.04
C LEU A 55 -10.45 -31.47 7.43
N ALA A 56 -10.54 -31.45 6.11
CA ALA A 56 -11.69 -31.94 5.35
C ALA A 56 -11.29 -33.20 4.57
N GLU A 57 -12.22 -34.15 4.50
CA GLU A 57 -12.05 -35.39 3.73
C GLU A 57 -11.72 -35.07 2.27
N GLY A 58 -10.63 -35.69 1.76
CA GLY A 58 -10.16 -35.47 0.38
C GLY A 58 -9.38 -34.17 0.14
N VAL A 59 -9.36 -33.22 1.10
CA VAL A 59 -8.62 -31.95 0.95
C VAL A 59 -7.19 -32.08 1.48
N GLY A 60 -6.98 -32.12 2.80
CA GLY A 60 -5.65 -32.16 3.39
C GLY A 60 -4.75 -31.05 2.84
N VAL A 61 -3.59 -31.43 2.28
CA VAL A 61 -2.60 -30.52 1.65
C VAL A 61 -3.11 -29.84 0.37
N HIS A 62 -4.16 -30.38 -0.26
CA HIS A 62 -4.81 -29.76 -1.43
C HIS A 62 -5.53 -28.45 -1.08
N ALA A 63 -5.56 -28.08 0.20
CA ALA A 63 -5.99 -26.76 0.66
C ALA A 63 -5.06 -25.63 0.20
N SER A 64 -3.82 -25.97 -0.18
CA SER A 64 -2.90 -25.01 -0.75
C SER A 64 -3.49 -24.32 -1.98
N TYR A 65 -3.17 -23.04 -2.14
CA TYR A 65 -3.72 -22.25 -3.22
C TYR A 65 -2.73 -21.25 -3.82
N ASN A 66 -3.06 -20.81 -5.02
CA ASN A 66 -2.38 -19.76 -5.76
C ASN A 66 -3.34 -18.59 -5.94
N LEU A 67 -2.92 -17.40 -5.52
CA LEU A 67 -3.53 -16.14 -5.95
C LEU A 67 -2.64 -15.49 -6.98
N ARG A 68 -3.22 -15.02 -8.06
CA ARG A 68 -2.52 -14.19 -9.03
C ARG A 68 -3.40 -13.05 -9.46
N GLY A 69 -2.80 -12.05 -10.06
CA GLY A 69 -3.56 -10.91 -10.52
C GLY A 69 -2.67 -9.84 -11.07
N HIS A 70 -3.24 -8.65 -11.15
CA HIS A 70 -2.57 -7.51 -11.73
C HIS A 70 -2.97 -6.23 -10.99
N VAL A 71 -1.99 -5.39 -10.71
CA VAL A 71 -2.16 -4.08 -10.10
C VAL A 71 -1.71 -3.01 -11.09
N THR A 72 -2.54 -2.00 -11.30
CA THR A 72 -2.26 -0.89 -12.20
C THR A 72 -2.57 0.44 -11.52
N VAL A 73 -1.62 1.36 -11.56
CA VAL A 73 -1.82 2.76 -11.17
C VAL A 73 -1.70 3.61 -12.43
N SER A 74 -2.74 4.39 -12.73
CA SER A 74 -2.74 5.38 -13.82
C SER A 74 -3.40 6.66 -13.33
N GLY A 75 -2.68 7.78 -13.44
CA GLY A 75 -3.07 9.06 -12.84
C GLY A 75 -3.34 8.93 -11.33
N ASN A 76 -4.60 9.12 -10.92
CA ASN A 76 -5.05 8.95 -9.55
C ASN A 76 -5.93 7.69 -9.36
N THR A 77 -5.96 6.78 -10.33
CA THR A 77 -6.80 5.58 -10.27
C THR A 77 -5.93 4.35 -10.06
N LEU A 78 -6.23 3.60 -9.02
CA LEU A 78 -5.64 2.30 -8.72
C LEU A 78 -6.65 1.21 -9.08
N ASN A 79 -6.26 0.29 -9.95
CA ASN A 79 -7.03 -0.88 -10.32
C ASN A 79 -6.32 -2.14 -9.86
N VAL A 80 -7.07 -3.03 -9.22
CA VAL A 80 -6.58 -4.33 -8.76
C VAL A 80 -7.49 -5.40 -9.30
N SER A 81 -6.91 -6.48 -9.81
CA SER A 81 -7.63 -7.67 -10.23
C SER A 81 -7.00 -8.91 -9.62
N ALA A 82 -7.80 -9.93 -9.32
CA ALA A 82 -7.30 -11.19 -8.79
C ALA A 82 -8.07 -12.41 -9.31
N MET A 83 -7.35 -13.52 -9.39
CA MET A 83 -7.83 -14.85 -9.71
C MET A 83 -7.21 -15.86 -8.74
N GLY A 84 -7.94 -16.94 -8.45
CA GLY A 84 -7.54 -17.97 -7.50
C GLY A 84 -7.54 -19.35 -8.11
N ARG A 85 -6.63 -20.22 -7.66
CA ARG A 85 -6.61 -21.64 -7.98
C ARG A 85 -6.27 -22.45 -6.75
N THR A 86 -7.01 -23.54 -6.54
CA THR A 86 -6.72 -24.54 -5.50
C THR A 86 -7.07 -25.92 -6.04
N ALA A 87 -6.41 -26.97 -5.55
CA ALA A 87 -6.76 -28.35 -5.86
C ALA A 87 -8.02 -28.81 -5.09
N ALA A 88 -8.38 -28.13 -4.00
CA ALA A 88 -9.58 -28.43 -3.21
C ALA A 88 -10.88 -28.34 -4.03
N SER A 89 -10.90 -27.58 -5.13
CA SER A 89 -12.04 -27.49 -6.03
C SER A 89 -12.41 -28.82 -6.71
N SER A 90 -11.50 -29.80 -6.72
CA SER A 90 -11.78 -31.13 -7.26
C SER A 90 -12.67 -32.00 -6.35
N VAL A 91 -12.74 -31.67 -5.06
CA VAL A 91 -13.43 -32.47 -4.03
C VAL A 91 -14.58 -31.71 -3.35
N GLY A 92 -14.82 -30.46 -3.73
CA GLY A 92 -15.90 -29.63 -3.18
C GLY A 92 -15.99 -28.27 -3.85
N SER A 93 -16.85 -27.41 -3.32
CA SER A 93 -17.02 -26.05 -3.82
C SER A 93 -16.08 -25.06 -3.13
N VAL A 94 -15.62 -24.08 -3.89
CA VAL A 94 -14.67 -23.06 -3.45
C VAL A 94 -15.27 -21.69 -3.71
N ASN A 95 -15.37 -20.87 -2.66
CA ASN A 95 -15.78 -19.49 -2.76
C ASN A 95 -14.61 -18.57 -2.37
N TRP A 96 -14.09 -17.83 -3.34
CA TRP A 96 -12.94 -16.97 -3.15
C TRP A 96 -13.31 -15.63 -2.52
N PHE A 97 -12.40 -15.08 -1.74
CA PHE A 97 -12.48 -13.69 -1.29
C PHE A 97 -11.09 -13.04 -1.34
N VAL A 98 -11.05 -11.79 -1.77
CA VAL A 98 -9.89 -10.91 -1.64
C VAL A 98 -10.39 -9.53 -1.25
N SER A 99 -9.78 -8.94 -0.24
CA SER A 99 -9.98 -7.55 0.16
C SER A 99 -8.74 -6.74 -0.20
N ALA A 100 -8.96 -5.58 -0.81
CA ALA A 100 -7.93 -4.60 -1.10
C ALA A 100 -8.07 -3.41 -0.14
N LYS A 101 -6.98 -3.07 0.53
CA LYS A 101 -6.88 -1.94 1.46
C LYS A 101 -5.81 -0.97 0.98
N ILE A 102 -6.11 0.32 1.07
CA ILE A 102 -5.12 1.38 0.89
C ILE A 102 -4.78 1.94 2.27
N LEU A 103 -3.48 1.95 2.56
CA LEU A 103 -2.93 2.41 3.81
C LEU A 103 -2.12 3.70 3.59
N ASP A 104 -2.30 4.66 4.48
CA ASP A 104 -1.39 5.80 4.67
C ASP A 104 -0.62 5.55 5.97
N GLY A 105 0.56 4.95 5.86
CA GLY A 105 1.29 4.39 7.00
C GLY A 105 0.51 3.27 7.69
N VAL A 106 -0.04 3.55 8.88
CA VAL A 106 -0.84 2.60 9.67
C VAL A 106 -2.35 2.81 9.53
N LEU A 107 -2.77 3.84 8.79
CA LEU A 107 -4.18 4.22 8.68
C LEU A 107 -4.82 3.60 7.43
N ASP A 108 -5.87 2.80 7.62
CA ASP A 108 -6.75 2.34 6.54
C ASP A 108 -7.54 3.53 5.98
N ILE A 109 -7.19 4.02 4.78
CA ILE A 109 -7.89 5.14 4.13
C ILE A 109 -8.98 4.68 3.15
N ALA A 110 -8.87 3.47 2.61
CA ALA A 110 -9.90 2.85 1.78
C ALA A 110 -9.82 1.33 1.90
N ASN A 111 -10.96 0.65 1.79
CA ASN A 111 -11.05 -0.80 1.78
C ASN A 111 -12.22 -1.24 0.88
N GLN A 112 -11.97 -2.20 0.00
CA GLN A 112 -13.00 -2.78 -0.86
C GLN A 112 -12.72 -4.28 -1.09
N ASN A 113 -13.77 -5.09 -1.07
CA ASN A 113 -13.68 -6.48 -1.52
C ASN A 113 -13.65 -6.51 -3.05
N LEU A 114 -12.83 -7.39 -3.61
CA LEU A 114 -12.86 -7.63 -5.05
C LEU A 114 -14.17 -8.31 -5.41
N ASP A 115 -14.85 -7.76 -6.40
CA ASP A 115 -16.11 -8.28 -6.92
C ASP A 115 -16.02 -8.57 -8.42
N ARG A 116 -16.96 -9.36 -8.92
CA ARG A 116 -17.02 -9.74 -10.34
C ARG A 116 -17.89 -8.77 -11.16
N GLU A 117 -18.30 -7.64 -10.59
CA GLU A 117 -19.19 -6.70 -11.26
C GLU A 117 -18.42 -5.93 -12.35
N GLY A 118 -19.05 -5.57 -13.48
CA GLY A 118 -18.40 -4.80 -14.55
C GLY A 118 -17.78 -5.61 -15.69
N VAL A 119 -16.91 -4.96 -16.48
CA VAL A 119 -16.32 -5.55 -17.71
C VAL A 119 -15.12 -6.43 -17.33
N SER A 120 -15.35 -7.73 -17.32
CA SER A 120 -14.40 -8.75 -16.90
C SER A 120 -13.81 -9.48 -18.12
N ALA A 121 -12.59 -9.11 -18.54
CA ALA A 121 -11.83 -9.82 -19.57
C ALA A 121 -10.79 -10.74 -18.91
N TRP A 122 -11.25 -11.83 -18.30
CA TRP A 122 -10.37 -12.80 -17.66
C TRP A 122 -9.73 -13.73 -18.70
N PRO A 123 -8.44 -14.08 -18.54
CA PRO A 123 -7.86 -15.17 -19.30
C PRO A 123 -8.68 -16.44 -19.13
N ASN A 124 -8.91 -17.18 -20.21
CA ASN A 124 -9.58 -18.46 -20.18
C ASN A 124 -8.57 -19.57 -19.83
N ASP A 125 -8.29 -19.75 -18.54
CA ASP A 125 -7.41 -20.79 -18.02
C ASP A 125 -7.92 -21.39 -16.69
N ASP A 126 -7.10 -22.23 -16.04
CA ASP A 126 -7.46 -22.99 -14.83
C ASP A 126 -7.66 -22.13 -13.57
N PHE A 127 -7.55 -20.80 -13.66
CA PHE A 127 -7.78 -19.92 -12.53
C PHE A 127 -9.23 -19.44 -12.51
N THR A 128 -9.84 -19.49 -11.33
CA THR A 128 -11.17 -18.94 -11.10
C THR A 128 -11.06 -17.43 -10.89
N PRO A 129 -11.79 -16.60 -11.65
CA PRO A 129 -11.86 -15.17 -11.40
C PRO A 129 -12.36 -14.86 -9.98
N ILE A 130 -11.66 -14.02 -9.24
CA ILE A 130 -12.14 -13.54 -7.93
C ILE A 130 -12.91 -12.25 -8.16
N GLY A 131 -12.28 -11.30 -8.85
CA GLY A 131 -12.87 -10.01 -9.12
C GLY A 131 -11.84 -8.91 -9.30
N HIS A 132 -12.33 -7.67 -9.31
CA HIS A 132 -11.51 -6.47 -9.32
C HIS A 132 -12.03 -5.43 -8.33
N ALA A 133 -11.20 -4.43 -8.07
CA ALA A 133 -11.54 -3.24 -7.29
C ALA A 133 -10.82 -2.04 -7.89
N SER A 134 -11.47 -0.89 -7.83
CA SER A 134 -10.95 0.37 -8.34
C SER A 134 -11.05 1.44 -7.27
N PHE A 135 -9.94 2.12 -7.03
CA PHE A 135 -9.85 3.18 -6.03
C PHE A 135 -9.44 4.49 -6.69
N THR A 136 -10.05 5.57 -6.25
CA THR A 136 -9.54 6.92 -6.51
C THR A 136 -8.58 7.30 -5.39
N LEU A 137 -7.30 7.42 -5.74
CA LEU A 137 -6.24 7.86 -4.84
C LEU A 137 -6.42 9.34 -4.46
N PRO A 138 -5.97 9.75 -3.26
CA PRO A 138 -6.04 11.14 -2.81
C PRO A 138 -5.43 12.13 -3.83
N MET A 139 -6.08 13.28 -4.01
CA MET A 139 -5.62 14.30 -4.95
C MET A 139 -4.24 14.87 -4.63
N SER A 140 -3.89 14.97 -3.34
CA SER A 140 -2.54 15.30 -2.90
C SER A 140 -1.70 14.02 -2.88
N PRO A 141 -0.81 13.81 -3.86
CA PRO A 141 -0.06 12.57 -3.97
C PRO A 141 0.83 12.41 -2.75
N ARG A 142 0.83 11.18 -2.23
CA ARG A 142 1.66 10.77 -1.10
C ARG A 142 2.01 9.30 -1.26
N CYS A 143 3.05 8.82 -0.59
CA CYS A 143 3.35 7.40 -0.59
C CYS A 143 2.21 6.64 0.13
N LEU A 144 1.68 5.61 -0.52
CA LEU A 144 0.61 4.77 0.01
C LEU A 144 1.02 3.31 -0.11
N THR A 145 0.35 2.46 0.65
CA THR A 145 0.54 1.01 0.56
C THR A 145 -0.77 0.36 0.17
N LEU A 146 -0.77 -0.41 -0.91
CA LEU A 146 -1.86 -1.33 -1.23
C LEU A 146 -1.59 -2.66 -0.54
N GLN A 147 -2.51 -3.10 0.31
CA GLN A 147 -2.50 -4.43 0.91
C GLN A 147 -3.67 -5.26 0.36
N LEU A 148 -3.37 -6.43 -0.18
CA LEU A 148 -4.35 -7.43 -0.59
C LEU A 148 -4.34 -8.57 0.41
N VAL A 149 -5.51 -8.89 0.96
CA VAL A 149 -5.71 -10.03 1.87
C VAL A 149 -6.71 -10.98 1.24
N GLY A 150 -6.26 -12.20 0.95
CA GLY A 150 -7.07 -13.15 0.18
C GLY A 150 -7.01 -14.58 0.67
N GLY A 151 -8.10 -15.31 0.46
CA GLY A 151 -8.26 -16.73 0.78
C GLY A 151 -9.53 -17.29 0.13
N TYR A 152 -9.98 -18.44 0.60
CA TYR A 152 -11.24 -19.01 0.15
C TYR A 152 -11.97 -19.79 1.24
N PHE A 153 -13.28 -19.94 1.05
CA PHE A 153 -14.12 -20.86 1.80
C PHE A 153 -14.31 -22.14 0.99
N PHE A 154 -14.06 -23.27 1.63
CA PHE A 154 -14.31 -24.60 1.12
C PHE A 154 -15.61 -25.15 1.69
N SER A 155 -16.40 -25.82 0.85
CA SER A 155 -17.58 -26.55 1.30
C SER A 155 -17.71 -27.89 0.60
N ASN A 156 -17.92 -28.97 1.36
CA ASN A 156 -18.23 -30.30 0.85
C ASN A 156 -19.43 -30.91 1.60
N GLY A 157 -20.65 -30.63 1.12
CA GLY A 157 -21.87 -31.11 1.79
C GLY A 157 -22.05 -30.47 3.17
N PRO A 158 -21.96 -31.21 4.29
CA PRO A 158 -22.24 -30.69 5.63
C PRO A 158 -21.11 -29.83 6.24
N GLY A 159 -19.88 -29.86 5.70
CA GLY A 159 -18.74 -29.15 6.24
C GLY A 159 -18.42 -27.85 5.49
N ASN A 160 -18.18 -26.76 6.24
CA ASN A 160 -17.62 -25.51 5.71
C ASN A 160 -16.34 -25.17 6.47
N LEU A 161 -15.25 -24.91 5.76
CA LEU A 161 -13.96 -24.53 6.34
C LEU A 161 -13.38 -23.35 5.54
N ALA A 162 -12.59 -22.51 6.19
CA ALA A 162 -11.86 -21.43 5.54
C ALA A 162 -10.40 -21.84 5.39
N SER A 163 -9.77 -21.47 4.27
CA SER A 163 -8.32 -21.47 4.17
C SER A 163 -7.74 -20.39 5.09
N GLY A 164 -6.46 -20.52 5.41
CA GLY A 164 -5.68 -19.36 5.86
C GLY A 164 -5.66 -18.28 4.78
N THR A 165 -5.38 -17.04 5.19
CA THR A 165 -5.26 -15.90 4.28
C THR A 165 -3.81 -15.62 3.90
N THR A 166 -3.58 -15.00 2.75
CA THR A 166 -2.27 -14.48 2.37
C THR A 166 -2.34 -12.98 2.16
N ASP A 167 -1.26 -12.32 2.54
CA ASP A 167 -1.04 -10.90 2.34
C ASP A 167 -0.11 -10.67 1.15
N ILE A 168 -0.44 -9.67 0.33
CA ILE A 168 0.37 -9.17 -0.78
C ILE A 168 0.40 -7.65 -0.66
N THR A 169 1.58 -7.05 -0.74
CA THR A 169 1.76 -5.62 -0.49
C THR A 169 2.45 -4.96 -1.68
N PHE A 170 1.98 -3.79 -2.07
CA PHE A 170 2.58 -2.94 -3.10
C PHE A 170 2.76 -1.53 -2.55
N GLU A 171 3.89 -0.91 -2.87
CA GLU A 171 4.13 0.50 -2.58
C GLU A 171 3.65 1.34 -3.76
N ILE A 172 2.82 2.33 -3.46
CA ILE A 172 2.37 3.33 -4.42
C ILE A 172 3.21 4.56 -4.17
N GLU A 173 4.23 4.72 -5.00
CA GLU A 173 5.19 5.81 -4.92
C GLU A 173 4.67 7.09 -5.59
N VAL A 174 5.30 8.20 -5.24
CA VAL A 174 5.12 9.49 -5.91
C VAL A 174 6.39 9.91 -6.61
N GLU A 175 6.24 10.58 -7.75
CA GLU A 175 7.32 11.14 -8.54
C GLU A 175 7.09 12.63 -8.79
N PRO A 176 8.16 13.42 -8.98
CA PRO A 176 8.03 14.81 -9.39
C PRO A 176 7.34 14.89 -10.77
N ARG A 177 6.50 15.91 -10.93
CA ARG A 177 5.74 16.18 -12.15
C ARG A 177 6.55 16.96 -13.17
#